data_AF-A0A2E0XS39-F1
#
_entry.id   AF-A0A2E0XS39-F1
#
_cell.length_a   1.000
_cell.length_b   1.000
_cell.length_c   1.000
_cell.angle_alpha   90.00
_cell.angle_beta   90.00
_cell.angle_gamma   90.00
#
_symmetry.space_group_name_H-M   'P 1'
#
loop_
_entity.id
_entity.type
_entity.pdbx_description
1 polymer ?
#
loop_
_entity_poly.entity_id
_entity_poly.type
_entity_poly.pdbx_seq_one_letter_code
_entity_poly.pdbx_strand_id
1 'polypeptide(L)'
;MPEPILGHIHRPETLEPVVSRCQQDYPHLKVGYDRVRAGRFGEGSGDEITAVHNGVRHLFILGGQGEIFLDISYRTQEGDGESLPDCYEPDVCDSENLPILQTLAENLDTLHSQIRPYVESILTRFNGNVLIGDISSEIRLMTETGLPLIEWSSRPKVRRAFEILQVNYSQLGWSTKKEATFEPFGPGDQLTVTVDEPIRVRGEFDYWWVENTELFMTHITVTRRLRYLRNMFHSGPILPTNFRRLPLTWYAHTEIDDEDDGVNSINSHLVHLTAETSQLHYHPSKAVGGGQAESQIYLILDPANVSATKGSVDLAGQSERMQIYPVLNNLSHCQELILKPGSVVYIPPDTGHCGIDMLANVIAIPGFKPHNQIPLT
;
A
#
# COMPACT_ATOMS: atom_id res chain seq x y z
N MET A 1 -16.66 21.49 12.25
CA MET A 1 -16.89 20.10 11.79
C MET A 1 -15.65 19.70 11.02
N PRO A 2 -15.18 18.45 11.11
CA PRO A 2 -14.12 17.99 10.22
C PRO A 2 -14.65 18.08 8.77
N GLU A 3 -13.95 18.83 7.93
CA GLU A 3 -14.30 19.01 6.52
C GLU A 3 -13.15 18.43 5.68
N PRO A 4 -13.45 17.72 4.58
CA PRO A 4 -12.43 17.25 3.66
C PRO A 4 -11.74 18.47 3.03
N ILE A 5 -10.46 18.31 2.72
CA ILE A 5 -9.67 19.36 2.07
C ILE A 5 -9.27 18.86 0.68
N LEU A 6 -9.58 19.64 -0.35
CA LEU A 6 -9.30 19.33 -1.74
C LEU A 6 -8.23 20.29 -2.29
N GLY A 7 -7.21 19.72 -2.92
CA GLY A 7 -6.24 20.43 -3.74
C GLY A 7 -6.01 19.73 -5.08
N HIS A 8 -5.16 20.33 -5.92
CA HIS A 8 -4.85 19.77 -7.24
C HIS A 8 -3.41 20.08 -7.66
N ILE A 9 -2.68 19.10 -8.20
CA ILE A 9 -1.24 19.23 -8.52
C ILE A 9 -0.91 20.32 -9.55
N HIS A 10 -1.80 20.57 -10.52
CA HIS A 10 -1.66 21.68 -11.48
C HIS A 10 -2.04 23.06 -10.92
N ARG A 11 -2.41 23.14 -9.64
CA ARG A 11 -2.68 24.37 -8.89
C ARG A 11 -2.01 24.28 -7.52
N PRO A 12 -0.67 24.34 -7.44
CA PRO A 12 0.08 24.03 -6.22
C PRO A 12 -0.38 24.83 -4.98
N GLU A 13 -0.86 26.06 -5.17
CA GLU A 13 -1.43 26.89 -4.11
C GLU A 13 -2.64 26.25 -3.41
N THR A 14 -3.36 25.37 -4.08
CA THR A 14 -4.50 24.63 -3.52
C THR A 14 -4.09 23.42 -2.68
N LEU A 15 -2.81 23.02 -2.73
CA LEU A 15 -2.27 21.92 -1.91
C LEU A 15 -1.87 22.40 -0.51
N GLU A 16 -1.60 23.69 -0.31
CA GLU A 16 -1.16 24.24 0.98
C GLU A 16 -2.13 23.91 2.14
N PRO A 17 -3.47 24.00 1.98
CA PRO A 17 -4.40 23.58 3.04
C PRO A 17 -4.32 22.08 3.36
N VAL A 18 -4.11 21.22 2.36
CA VAL A 18 -3.94 19.77 2.54
C VAL A 18 -2.68 19.49 3.35
N VAL A 19 -1.56 20.09 2.93
CA VAL A 19 -0.26 19.96 3.60
C VAL A 19 -0.35 20.45 5.05
N SER A 20 -0.88 21.66 5.25
CA SER A 20 -0.99 22.29 6.56
C SER A 20 -1.83 21.44 7.51
N ARG A 21 -2.95 20.90 7.03
CA ARG A 21 -3.83 20.09 7.87
C ARG A 21 -3.20 18.75 8.23
N CYS A 22 -2.61 18.05 7.26
CA CYS A 22 -1.94 16.78 7.52
C CYS A 22 -0.81 16.95 8.55
N GLN A 23 0.01 18.00 8.44
CA GLN A 23 1.08 18.26 9.41
C GLN A 23 0.59 18.79 10.75
N GLN A 24 -0.60 19.38 10.81
CA GLN A 24 -1.24 19.75 12.08
C GLN A 24 -1.73 18.50 12.81
N ASP A 25 -2.38 17.58 12.10
CA ASP A 25 -2.91 16.35 12.66
C ASP A 25 -1.76 15.35 13.00
N TYR A 26 -0.66 15.38 12.23
CA TYR A 26 0.53 14.53 12.42
C TYR A 26 1.84 15.35 12.37
N PRO A 27 2.27 15.95 13.50
CA PRO A 27 3.43 16.86 13.54
C PRO A 27 4.78 16.26 13.13
N HIS A 28 4.93 14.95 13.31
CA HIS A 28 6.11 14.16 12.94
C HIS A 28 6.18 13.85 11.43
N LEU A 29 5.12 14.14 10.69
CA LEU A 29 5.12 14.02 9.24
C LEU A 29 5.47 15.35 8.58
N LYS A 30 6.12 15.23 7.43
CA LYS A 30 6.31 16.31 6.46
C LYS A 30 5.72 15.82 5.16
N VAL A 31 4.91 16.64 4.50
CA VAL A 31 4.23 16.23 3.28
C VAL A 31 4.33 17.31 2.23
N GLY A 32 4.26 16.91 0.97
CA GLY A 32 4.25 17.87 -0.11
C GLY A 32 4.14 17.23 -1.47
N TYR A 33 4.31 18.08 -2.47
CA TYR A 33 4.32 17.73 -3.87
C TYR A 33 5.57 18.31 -4.51
N ASP A 34 6.16 17.57 -5.44
CA ASP A 34 7.30 18.04 -6.20
C ASP A 34 7.31 17.45 -7.62
N ARG A 35 8.12 18.04 -8.49
CA ARG A 35 8.35 17.61 -9.86
C ARG A 35 9.85 17.45 -10.09
N VAL A 36 10.23 16.28 -10.56
CA VAL A 36 11.61 16.00 -10.96
C VAL A 36 11.74 16.10 -12.47
N ARG A 37 12.86 16.71 -12.89
CA ARG A 37 13.39 16.70 -14.26
C ARG A 37 14.84 16.24 -14.20
N ALA A 38 15.00 14.96 -13.93
CA ALA A 38 16.30 14.31 -13.84
C ALA A 38 16.82 13.97 -15.23
N GLY A 39 18.13 13.71 -15.35
CA GLY A 39 18.81 13.41 -16.62
C GLY A 39 18.03 12.54 -17.62
N ARG A 40 18.27 12.74 -18.92
CA ARG A 40 17.55 12.04 -20.00
C ARG A 40 17.67 10.52 -19.86
N PHE A 41 16.62 9.81 -20.25
CA PHE A 41 16.64 8.35 -20.36
C PHE A 41 17.86 7.89 -21.18
N GLY A 42 18.59 6.89 -20.65
CA GLY A 42 19.79 6.35 -21.29
C GLY A 42 21.05 7.24 -21.23
N GLU A 43 21.01 8.42 -20.59
CA GLU A 43 22.16 9.35 -20.50
C GLU A 43 22.50 9.69 -19.03
N GLY A 44 23.79 9.94 -18.75
CA GLY A 44 24.28 10.45 -17.45
C GLY A 44 24.20 9.46 -16.29
N SER A 45 24.51 9.90 -15.06
CA SER A 45 24.46 9.07 -13.85
C SER A 45 23.08 9.02 -13.17
N GLY A 46 22.11 9.80 -13.68
CA GLY A 46 20.88 10.14 -12.96
C GLY A 46 21.09 11.24 -11.92
N ASP A 47 19.99 11.77 -11.42
CA ASP A 47 19.94 12.75 -10.33
C ASP A 47 19.59 12.02 -9.03
N GLU A 48 20.12 12.52 -7.92
CA GLU A 48 19.91 11.90 -6.61
C GLU A 48 18.67 12.48 -5.91
N ILE A 49 17.84 11.61 -5.33
CA ILE A 49 16.76 11.99 -4.43
C ILE A 49 17.02 11.34 -3.07
N THR A 50 16.91 12.15 -2.02
CA THR A 50 17.10 11.74 -0.62
C THR A 50 15.98 12.28 0.27
N ALA A 51 15.96 11.82 1.52
CA ALA A 51 15.11 12.36 2.57
C ALA A 51 15.61 13.76 2.99
N VAL A 52 14.68 14.70 3.21
CA VAL A 52 15.01 16.13 3.43
C VAL A 52 15.03 16.46 4.92
N HIS A 53 14.30 15.69 5.72
CA HIS A 53 14.03 15.94 7.13
C HIS A 53 14.59 14.82 8.03
N ASN A 54 15.58 14.07 7.55
CA ASN A 54 16.23 12.96 8.25
C ASN A 54 15.29 11.81 8.64
N GLY A 55 14.20 11.64 7.89
CA GLY A 55 13.23 10.57 8.09
C GLY A 55 13.24 9.49 7.01
N VAL A 56 12.20 8.66 7.01
CA VAL A 56 11.84 7.79 5.88
C VAL A 56 10.86 8.53 4.98
N ARG A 57 11.23 8.75 3.72
CA ARG A 57 10.42 9.49 2.75
C ARG A 57 9.87 8.56 1.68
N HIS A 58 8.55 8.50 1.58
CA HIS A 58 7.81 7.79 0.53
C HIS A 58 7.40 8.76 -0.57
N LEU A 59 7.66 8.40 -1.82
CA LEU A 59 7.30 9.14 -3.03
C LEU A 59 6.23 8.35 -3.78
N PHE A 60 5.06 8.94 -3.94
CA PHE A 60 3.91 8.38 -4.66
C PHE A 60 3.83 9.04 -6.04
N ILE A 61 4.14 8.28 -7.09
CA ILE A 61 4.24 8.83 -8.45
C ILE A 61 2.84 9.12 -8.98
N LEU A 62 2.60 10.35 -9.42
CA LEU A 62 1.30 10.83 -9.89
C LEU A 62 1.21 10.95 -11.41
N GLY A 63 2.34 11.26 -12.06
CA GLY A 63 2.40 11.57 -13.48
C GLY A 63 3.82 11.47 -14.04
N GLY A 64 3.92 11.41 -15.37
CA GLY A 64 5.21 11.29 -16.07
C GLY A 64 5.78 9.87 -16.10
N GLN A 65 7.07 9.75 -16.35
CA GLN A 65 7.80 8.48 -16.41
C GLN A 65 9.22 8.68 -15.89
N GLY A 66 9.77 7.65 -15.26
CA GLY A 66 11.15 7.67 -14.80
C GLY A 66 11.82 6.30 -14.84
N GLU A 67 13.13 6.32 -14.62
CA GLU A 67 13.91 5.11 -14.34
C GLU A 67 14.61 5.28 -12.99
N ILE A 68 14.63 4.22 -12.18
CA ILE A 68 15.38 4.15 -10.93
C ILE A 68 16.58 3.21 -11.11
N PHE A 69 17.76 3.63 -10.66
CA PHE A 69 18.91 2.74 -10.61
C PHE A 69 18.80 1.78 -9.43
N LEU A 70 18.84 0.49 -9.72
CA LEU A 70 18.87 -0.57 -8.72
C LEU A 70 20.16 -1.37 -8.90
N ASP A 71 20.92 -1.52 -7.82
CA ASP A 71 22.23 -2.17 -7.84
C ASP A 71 22.11 -3.70 -7.78
N ILE A 72 23.23 -4.39 -8.02
CA ILE A 72 23.38 -5.82 -7.74
C ILE A 72 23.08 -6.05 -6.26
N SER A 73 22.39 -7.14 -5.96
CA SER A 73 21.93 -7.52 -4.62
C SER A 73 20.76 -6.70 -4.08
N TYR A 74 20.18 -5.78 -4.86
CA TYR A 74 18.87 -5.21 -4.51
C TYR A 74 17.86 -6.35 -4.34
N ARG A 75 17.17 -6.38 -3.20
CA ARG A 75 16.14 -7.38 -2.90
C ARG A 75 14.75 -6.75 -2.99
N THR A 76 13.79 -7.51 -3.48
CA THR A 76 12.39 -7.07 -3.60
C THR A 76 11.41 -8.19 -3.27
N GLN A 77 10.25 -7.87 -2.69
CA GLN A 77 9.09 -8.77 -2.56
C GLN A 77 8.03 -8.46 -3.64
N GLU A 78 8.49 -8.10 -4.83
CA GLU A 78 7.69 -7.98 -6.05
C GLU A 78 7.72 -9.32 -6.83
N GLY A 79 6.89 -9.45 -7.86
CA GLY A 79 6.92 -10.56 -8.81
C GLY A 79 5.74 -11.53 -8.70
N ASP A 80 4.77 -11.23 -7.83
CA ASP A 80 3.53 -12.00 -7.66
C ASP A 80 2.32 -11.40 -8.40
N GLY A 81 2.54 -10.29 -9.13
CA GLY A 81 1.69 -9.79 -10.21
C GLY A 81 2.18 -10.31 -11.56
N GLU A 82 2.90 -9.47 -12.31
CA GLU A 82 3.71 -9.91 -13.45
C GLU A 82 5.07 -10.47 -12.98
N SER A 83 5.69 -11.33 -13.78
CA SER A 83 7.05 -11.81 -13.51
C SER A 83 8.05 -10.66 -13.55
N LEU A 84 8.98 -10.67 -12.58
CA LEU A 84 10.14 -9.77 -12.60
C LEU A 84 11.02 -10.04 -13.84
N PRO A 85 11.82 -9.05 -14.29
CA PRO A 85 12.81 -9.26 -15.34
C PRO A 85 13.77 -10.40 -15.01
N ASP A 86 14.31 -11.07 -16.04
CA ASP A 86 15.19 -12.25 -15.91
C ASP A 86 16.46 -12.00 -15.07
N CYS A 87 16.84 -10.73 -14.84
CA CYS A 87 17.94 -10.35 -13.97
C CYS A 87 17.62 -10.46 -12.46
N TYR A 88 16.42 -10.89 -12.09
CA TYR A 88 16.02 -11.20 -10.71
C TYR A 88 15.91 -12.71 -10.52
N GLU A 89 16.50 -13.21 -9.44
CA GLU A 89 16.31 -14.61 -9.03
C GLU A 89 15.55 -14.66 -7.70
N PRO A 90 14.47 -15.45 -7.61
CA PRO A 90 13.79 -15.69 -6.34
C PRO A 90 14.71 -16.34 -5.30
N ASP A 91 14.62 -15.87 -4.07
CA ASP A 91 15.38 -16.43 -2.94
C ASP A 91 14.75 -17.76 -2.52
N VAL A 92 15.60 -18.74 -2.21
CA VAL A 92 15.16 -20.03 -1.65
C VAL A 92 14.72 -19.81 -0.21
N CYS A 93 13.56 -20.37 0.16
CA CYS A 93 13.10 -20.38 1.54
C CYS A 93 14.14 -21.08 2.43
N ASP A 94 14.50 -20.43 3.53
CA ASP A 94 15.45 -20.97 4.48
C ASP A 94 14.93 -22.24 5.20
N SER A 95 15.79 -22.85 6.01
CA SER A 95 15.49 -24.08 6.76
C SER A 95 14.40 -23.91 7.83
N GLU A 96 14.08 -22.69 8.23
CA GLU A 96 13.03 -22.40 9.22
C GLU A 96 11.67 -22.25 8.54
N ASN A 97 11.62 -21.54 7.42
CA ASN A 97 10.41 -21.17 6.71
C ASN A 97 9.91 -22.24 5.74
N LEU A 98 10.81 -22.99 5.09
CA LEU A 98 10.41 -24.03 4.15
C LEU A 98 9.51 -25.12 4.79
N PRO A 99 9.85 -25.68 5.98
CA PRO A 99 9.00 -26.68 6.63
C PRO A 99 7.63 -26.14 7.06
N ILE A 100 7.53 -24.84 7.33
CA ILE A 100 6.28 -24.16 7.68
C ILE A 100 5.34 -24.18 6.47
N LEU A 101 5.81 -23.69 5.32
CA LEU A 101 5.01 -23.64 4.08
C LEU A 101 4.60 -25.05 3.62
N GLN A 102 5.51 -26.03 3.71
CA GLN A 102 5.20 -27.44 3.43
C GLN A 102 4.14 -28.00 4.39
N THR A 103 4.27 -27.72 5.69
CA THR A 103 3.27 -28.15 6.69
C THR A 103 1.90 -27.56 6.39
N LEU A 104 1.82 -26.28 6.00
CA LEU A 104 0.56 -25.65 5.63
C LEU A 104 -0.04 -26.29 4.36
N ALA A 105 0.78 -26.52 3.34
CA ALA A 105 0.35 -27.15 2.08
C ALA A 105 -0.19 -28.57 2.27
N GLU A 106 0.46 -29.39 3.09
CA GLU A 106 0.07 -30.78 3.35
C GLU A 106 -1.17 -30.91 4.24
N ASN A 107 -1.64 -29.83 4.87
CA ASN A 107 -2.69 -29.87 5.90
C ASN A 107 -3.81 -28.84 5.68
N LEU A 108 -4.03 -28.41 4.43
CA LEU A 108 -5.09 -27.46 4.07
C LEU A 108 -6.50 -27.89 4.53
N ASP A 109 -6.77 -29.20 4.50
CA ASP A 109 -8.04 -29.81 4.92
C ASP A 109 -8.35 -29.61 6.41
N THR A 110 -7.31 -29.37 7.22
CA THR A 110 -7.41 -29.19 8.67
C THR A 110 -7.70 -27.74 9.09
N LEU A 111 -7.58 -26.80 8.16
CA LEU A 111 -7.74 -25.38 8.40
C LEU A 111 -9.20 -24.99 8.53
N HIS A 112 -9.45 -24.00 9.39
CA HIS A 112 -10.74 -23.34 9.50
C HIS A 112 -11.14 -22.70 8.17
N SER A 113 -12.45 -22.71 7.85
CA SER A 113 -12.97 -22.23 6.56
C SER A 113 -12.69 -20.74 6.30
N GLN A 114 -12.58 -19.92 7.35
CA GLN A 114 -12.23 -18.50 7.24
C GLN A 114 -10.72 -18.25 7.08
N ILE A 115 -9.86 -19.21 7.44
CA ILE A 115 -8.40 -19.09 7.35
C ILE A 115 -7.88 -19.67 6.04
N ARG A 116 -8.46 -20.80 5.61
CA ARG A 116 -8.04 -21.55 4.43
C ARG A 116 -7.84 -20.69 3.17
N PRO A 117 -8.75 -19.76 2.79
CA PRO A 117 -8.58 -18.99 1.55
C PRO A 117 -7.30 -18.15 1.51
N TYR A 118 -6.87 -17.64 2.67
CA TYR A 118 -5.66 -16.83 2.78
C TYR A 118 -4.40 -17.70 2.68
N VAL A 119 -4.42 -18.88 3.29
CA VAL A 119 -3.31 -19.85 3.14
C VAL A 119 -3.22 -20.37 1.72
N GLU A 120 -4.35 -20.67 1.07
CA GLU A 120 -4.38 -21.05 -0.34
C GLU A 120 -3.78 -19.94 -1.21
N SER A 121 -4.12 -18.66 -0.95
CA SER A 121 -3.50 -17.51 -1.64
C SER A 121 -1.99 -17.49 -1.45
N ILE A 122 -1.46 -17.70 -0.23
CA ILE A 122 -0.01 -17.83 0.02
C ILE A 122 0.59 -18.95 -0.83
N LEU A 123 -0.01 -20.13 -0.79
CA LEU A 123 0.52 -21.30 -1.48
C LEU A 123 0.45 -21.21 -3.01
N THR A 124 -0.41 -20.36 -3.58
CA THR A 124 -0.37 -20.10 -5.05
C THR A 124 0.94 -19.50 -5.52
N ARG A 125 1.73 -18.92 -4.61
CA ARG A 125 3.05 -18.31 -4.86
C ARG A 125 4.21 -19.21 -4.43
N PHE A 126 3.92 -20.38 -3.84
CA PHE A 126 4.91 -21.31 -3.34
C PHE A 126 5.14 -22.43 -4.35
N ASN A 127 6.37 -22.55 -4.86
CA ASN A 127 6.74 -23.58 -5.82
C ASN A 127 8.08 -24.22 -5.43
N GLY A 128 8.04 -25.52 -5.13
CA GLY A 128 9.21 -26.28 -4.69
C GLY A 128 9.74 -25.79 -3.35
N ASN A 129 10.76 -24.94 -3.39
CA ASN A 129 11.43 -24.35 -2.24
C ASN A 129 11.50 -22.82 -2.29
N VAL A 130 10.70 -22.19 -3.16
CA VAL A 130 10.67 -20.75 -3.37
C VAL A 130 9.27 -20.23 -3.10
N LEU A 131 9.18 -19.08 -2.43
CA LEU A 131 7.98 -18.25 -2.33
C LEU A 131 8.28 -16.90 -3.00
N ILE A 132 7.35 -16.39 -3.81
CA ILE A 132 7.48 -15.09 -4.49
C ILE A 132 6.44 -14.11 -3.96
N GLY A 133 6.86 -12.88 -3.66
CA GLY A 133 5.96 -11.78 -3.33
C GLY A 133 5.64 -11.61 -1.85
N ASP A 134 5.16 -10.42 -1.51
CA ASP A 134 4.76 -10.04 -0.15
C ASP A 134 3.49 -10.77 0.30
N ILE A 135 3.55 -11.46 1.44
CA ILE A 135 2.41 -12.19 2.04
C ILE A 135 1.77 -11.45 3.23
N SER A 136 2.25 -10.25 3.57
CA SER A 136 1.82 -9.49 4.75
C SER A 136 0.32 -9.22 4.75
N SER A 137 -0.28 -9.03 3.57
CA SER A 137 -1.73 -8.84 3.46
C SER A 137 -2.52 -10.08 3.83
N GLU A 138 -2.08 -11.29 3.46
CA GLU A 138 -2.76 -12.51 3.89
C GLU A 138 -2.60 -12.76 5.38
N ILE A 139 -1.44 -12.47 5.95
CA ILE A 139 -1.23 -12.55 7.41
C ILE A 139 -2.20 -11.62 8.12
N ARG A 140 -2.29 -10.36 7.69
CA ARG A 140 -3.25 -9.39 8.21
C ARG A 140 -4.69 -9.90 8.11
N LEU A 141 -5.11 -10.39 6.95
CA LEU A 141 -6.48 -10.85 6.72
C LEU A 141 -6.85 -12.06 7.58
N MET A 142 -5.89 -12.94 7.87
CA MET A 142 -6.09 -14.02 8.83
C MET A 142 -6.30 -13.48 10.25
N THR A 143 -5.52 -12.50 10.68
CA THR A 143 -5.67 -11.84 11.99
C THR A 143 -7.01 -11.12 12.13
N GLU A 144 -7.47 -10.46 11.07
CA GLU A 144 -8.78 -9.76 11.01
C GLU A 144 -9.99 -10.68 11.12
N THR A 145 -9.84 -12.01 11.01
CA THR A 145 -10.94 -12.94 11.27
C THR A 145 -11.40 -12.89 12.73
N GLY A 146 -10.55 -12.44 13.66
CA GLY A 146 -10.81 -12.43 15.10
C GLY A 146 -10.85 -13.82 15.74
N LEU A 147 -10.60 -14.88 14.96
CA LEU A 147 -10.54 -16.25 15.47
C LEU A 147 -9.26 -16.43 16.31
N PRO A 148 -9.34 -17.01 17.51
CA PRO A 148 -8.14 -17.35 18.25
C PRO A 148 -7.34 -18.42 17.49
N LEU A 149 -6.01 -18.37 17.57
CA LEU A 149 -5.11 -19.28 16.87
C LEU A 149 -5.43 -20.78 17.09
N ILE A 150 -5.96 -21.12 18.27
CA ILE A 150 -6.39 -22.49 18.62
C ILE A 150 -7.44 -23.04 17.65
N GLU A 151 -8.25 -22.17 17.05
CA GLU A 151 -9.32 -22.48 16.10
C GLU A 151 -8.87 -22.47 14.64
N TRP A 152 -7.71 -21.90 14.31
CA TRP A 152 -7.24 -21.81 12.92
C TRP A 152 -6.99 -23.18 12.29
N SER A 153 -6.65 -24.18 13.10
CA SER A 153 -6.52 -25.58 12.68
C SER A 153 -6.84 -26.54 13.82
N SER A 154 -7.40 -27.69 13.46
CA SER A 154 -7.58 -28.82 14.38
C SER A 154 -6.27 -29.53 14.76
N ARG A 155 -5.15 -29.27 14.07
CA ARG A 155 -3.86 -29.95 14.31
C ARG A 155 -2.86 -29.06 15.07
N PRO A 156 -2.33 -29.50 16.23
CA PRO A 156 -1.35 -28.73 17.00
C PRO A 156 -0.09 -28.34 16.21
N LYS A 157 0.43 -29.23 15.35
CA LYS A 157 1.60 -28.95 14.51
C LYS A 157 1.36 -27.80 13.53
N VAL A 158 0.17 -27.73 12.95
CA VAL A 158 -0.21 -26.67 11.99
C VAL A 158 -0.36 -25.33 12.71
N ARG A 159 -0.94 -25.33 13.92
CA ARG A 159 -1.00 -24.13 14.76
C ARG A 159 0.39 -23.60 15.11
N ARG A 160 1.33 -24.48 15.46
CA ARG A 160 2.72 -24.08 15.69
C ARG A 160 3.38 -23.48 14.44
N ALA A 161 3.05 -23.98 13.25
CA ALA A 161 3.53 -23.40 11.99
C ALA A 161 3.02 -21.96 11.81
N PHE A 162 1.75 -21.68 12.14
CA PHE A 162 1.21 -20.32 12.12
C PHE A 162 1.85 -19.38 13.15
N GLU A 163 2.18 -19.86 14.36
CA GLU A 163 2.88 -19.04 15.36
C GLU A 163 4.21 -18.52 14.82
N ILE A 164 4.97 -19.38 14.14
CA ILE A 164 6.27 -19.01 13.58
C ILE A 164 6.07 -18.15 12.32
N LEU A 165 5.11 -18.50 11.46
CA LEU A 165 4.82 -17.70 10.25
C LEU A 165 4.45 -16.25 10.59
N GLN A 166 3.63 -16.03 11.63
CA GLN A 166 3.24 -14.68 12.06
C GLN A 166 4.42 -13.81 12.55
N VAL A 167 5.55 -14.42 12.89
CA VAL A 167 6.77 -13.69 13.27
C VAL A 167 7.71 -13.51 12.07
N ASN A 168 7.79 -14.50 11.18
CA ASN A 168 8.80 -14.55 10.13
C ASN A 168 8.32 -14.15 8.73
N TYR A 169 7.03 -13.84 8.54
CA TYR A 169 6.45 -13.63 7.20
C TYR A 169 7.15 -12.53 6.37
N SER A 170 7.72 -11.51 7.02
CA SER A 170 8.47 -10.44 6.36
C SER A 170 9.79 -10.91 5.74
N GLN A 171 10.31 -12.08 6.16
CA GLN A 171 11.54 -12.68 5.63
C GLN A 171 11.29 -13.58 4.42
N LEU A 172 10.04 -13.72 3.97
CA LEU A 172 9.64 -14.58 2.86
C LEU A 172 9.34 -13.77 1.59
N GLY A 173 9.32 -14.44 0.44
CA GLY A 173 8.84 -13.82 -0.80
C GLY A 173 9.86 -12.98 -1.57
N TRP A 174 11.12 -13.00 -1.16
CA TRP A 174 12.17 -12.15 -1.70
C TRP A 174 12.71 -12.66 -3.05
N SER A 175 13.10 -11.72 -3.91
CA SER A 175 13.90 -11.95 -5.12
C SER A 175 15.08 -10.99 -5.12
N THR A 176 16.26 -11.49 -5.50
CA THR A 176 17.52 -10.75 -5.51
C THR A 176 17.95 -10.41 -6.94
N LYS A 177 18.23 -9.13 -7.19
CA LYS A 177 18.74 -8.61 -8.45
C LYS A 177 20.20 -9.00 -8.68
N LYS A 178 20.55 -9.41 -9.90
CA LYS A 178 21.89 -9.91 -10.28
C LYS A 178 22.70 -8.95 -11.14
N GLU A 179 22.07 -7.93 -11.70
CA GLU A 179 22.70 -6.96 -12.59
C GLU A 179 22.29 -5.56 -12.17
N ALA A 180 23.23 -4.61 -12.11
CA ALA A 180 22.90 -3.22 -11.79
C ALA A 180 22.35 -2.49 -13.02
N THR A 181 21.13 -1.98 -12.95
CA THR A 181 20.47 -1.35 -14.10
C THR A 181 19.52 -0.24 -13.68
N PHE A 182 19.23 0.66 -14.62
CA PHE A 182 18.08 1.55 -14.54
C PHE A 182 16.81 0.78 -14.91
N GLU A 183 15.76 0.91 -14.11
CA GLU A 183 14.50 0.20 -14.30
C GLU A 183 13.30 1.16 -14.31
N PRO A 184 12.32 0.94 -15.19
CA PRO A 184 11.24 1.89 -15.38
C PRO A 184 10.26 1.91 -14.20
N PHE A 185 9.76 3.10 -13.90
CA PHE A 185 8.63 3.34 -13.03
C PHE A 185 7.71 4.43 -13.60
N GLY A 186 6.47 4.47 -13.14
CA GLY A 186 5.47 5.43 -13.59
C GLY A 186 4.34 5.66 -12.58
N PRO A 187 3.23 6.29 -13.02
CA PRO A 187 2.13 6.67 -12.14
C PRO A 187 1.58 5.49 -11.34
N GLY A 188 1.37 5.74 -10.06
CA GLY A 188 0.93 4.81 -9.04
C GLY A 188 2.02 3.89 -8.46
N ASP A 189 3.21 3.82 -9.06
CA ASP A 189 4.37 3.20 -8.40
C ASP A 189 4.80 4.03 -7.18
N GLN A 190 5.50 3.38 -6.25
CA GLN A 190 5.97 4.01 -5.02
C GLN A 190 7.48 3.81 -4.86
N LEU A 191 8.18 4.88 -4.47
CA LEU A 191 9.61 4.87 -4.14
C LEU A 191 9.81 5.22 -2.67
N THR A 192 10.86 4.71 -2.04
CA THR A 192 11.25 5.03 -0.66
C THR A 192 12.71 5.45 -0.64
N VAL A 193 13.01 6.51 0.11
CA VAL A 193 14.36 7.00 0.32
C VAL A 193 14.59 7.32 1.79
N THR A 194 15.83 7.17 2.23
CA THR A 194 16.32 7.69 3.52
C THR A 194 17.50 8.61 3.27
N VAL A 195 18.07 9.20 4.33
CA VAL A 195 19.31 9.98 4.21
C VAL A 195 20.50 9.08 3.86
N ASP A 196 20.56 7.89 4.44
CA ASP A 196 21.67 6.95 4.26
C ASP A 196 21.53 6.13 2.96
N GLU A 197 20.32 5.99 2.44
CA GLU A 197 20.01 5.25 1.22
C GLU A 197 19.29 6.16 0.19
N PRO A 198 20.00 7.12 -0.40
CA PRO A 198 19.46 7.92 -1.48
C PRO A 198 19.30 7.07 -2.76
N ILE A 199 18.38 7.49 -3.63
CA ILE A 199 18.15 6.83 -4.93
C ILE A 199 18.66 7.70 -6.06
N ARG A 200 19.08 7.04 -7.14
CA ARG A 200 19.39 7.70 -8.41
C ARG A 200 18.28 7.47 -9.42
N VAL A 201 17.77 8.55 -9.98
CA VAL A 201 16.64 8.51 -10.92
C VAL A 201 16.94 9.27 -12.21
N ARG A 202 16.17 8.98 -13.26
CA ARG A 202 16.16 9.68 -14.55
C ARG A 202 14.72 9.92 -15.00
N GLY A 203 14.52 10.87 -15.90
CA GLY A 203 13.22 11.18 -16.50
C GLY A 203 12.49 12.37 -15.89
N GLU A 204 11.23 12.54 -16.27
CA GLU A 204 10.37 13.64 -15.82
C GLU A 204 9.09 13.08 -15.23
N PHE A 205 8.88 13.35 -13.93
CA PHE A 205 7.74 12.81 -13.20
C PHE A 205 7.30 13.73 -12.05
N ASP A 206 6.03 13.59 -11.72
CA ASP A 206 5.32 14.30 -10.67
C ASP A 206 5.07 13.34 -9.50
N TYR A 207 5.28 13.78 -8.25
CA TYR A 207 5.00 12.93 -7.09
C TYR A 207 4.48 13.69 -5.88
N TRP A 208 3.60 13.03 -5.14
CA TRP A 208 3.30 13.39 -3.75
C TRP A 208 4.32 12.70 -2.86
N TRP A 209 4.74 13.34 -1.77
CA TRP A 209 5.65 12.72 -0.81
C TRP A 209 5.17 12.89 0.62
N VAL A 210 5.46 11.88 1.43
CA VAL A 210 5.26 11.88 2.87
C VAL A 210 6.56 11.40 3.50
N GLU A 211 7.14 12.20 4.39
CA GLU A 211 8.34 11.87 5.15
C GLU A 211 8.01 11.79 6.63
N ASN A 212 8.24 10.62 7.23
CA ASN A 212 8.12 10.44 8.67
C ASN A 212 9.47 10.70 9.35
N THR A 213 9.55 11.77 10.15
CA THR A 213 10.78 12.21 10.80
C THR A 213 11.15 11.43 12.06
N GLU A 214 10.27 10.54 12.53
CA GLU A 214 10.52 9.68 13.70
C GLU A 214 11.09 8.31 13.30
N LEU A 215 10.98 7.93 12.02
CA LEU A 215 11.51 6.68 11.51
C LEU A 215 12.88 6.88 10.85
N PHE A 216 13.79 5.94 11.10
CA PHE A 216 15.11 5.89 10.47
C PHE A 216 15.31 4.67 9.55
N MET A 217 14.41 3.69 9.60
CA MET A 217 14.42 2.50 8.75
C MET A 217 13.03 2.23 8.19
N THR A 218 12.99 1.69 6.98
CA THR A 218 11.76 1.26 6.32
C THR A 218 11.61 -0.26 6.38
N HIS A 219 10.36 -0.73 6.46
CA HIS A 219 10.02 -2.15 6.40
C HIS A 219 9.72 -2.63 4.97
N ILE A 220 9.75 -1.72 3.99
CA ILE A 220 9.54 -2.01 2.58
C ILE A 220 10.77 -1.70 1.74
N THR A 221 10.75 -2.14 0.49
CA THR A 221 11.86 -1.95 -0.44
C THR A 221 11.88 -0.55 -1.03
N VAL A 222 13.03 -0.17 -1.59
CA VAL A 222 13.24 1.13 -2.25
C VAL A 222 12.21 1.41 -3.34
N THR A 223 11.74 0.38 -4.06
CA THR A 223 10.66 0.55 -5.03
C THR A 223 9.58 -0.52 -4.89
N ARG A 224 8.34 -0.12 -5.15
CA ARG A 224 7.13 -0.95 -5.22
C ARG A 224 6.38 -0.59 -6.50
N ARG A 225 6.71 -1.32 -7.57
CA ARG A 225 6.18 -1.12 -8.92
C ARG A 225 4.94 -1.95 -9.10
N LEU A 226 3.84 -1.27 -9.35
CA LEU A 226 2.50 -1.83 -9.35
C LEU A 226 2.40 -3.07 -10.20
N ARG A 227 2.97 -3.06 -11.42
CA ARG A 227 2.85 -4.16 -12.39
C ARG A 227 3.28 -5.51 -11.79
N TYR A 228 4.27 -5.50 -10.91
CA TYR A 228 4.83 -6.70 -10.29
C TYR A 228 4.15 -7.07 -8.97
N LEU A 229 3.26 -6.22 -8.45
CA LEU A 229 2.47 -6.51 -7.26
C LEU A 229 1.20 -7.27 -7.63
N ARG A 230 0.86 -8.28 -6.83
CA ARG A 230 -0.41 -8.99 -6.93
C ARG A 230 -1.61 -8.06 -6.85
N ASN A 231 -2.61 -8.34 -7.68
CA ASN A 231 -3.93 -7.75 -7.55
C ASN A 231 -4.69 -8.47 -6.41
N MET A 232 -4.92 -7.76 -5.32
CA MET A 232 -5.57 -8.27 -4.11
C MET A 232 -7.08 -8.13 -4.22
N PHE A 233 -7.81 -9.21 -3.91
CA PHE A 233 -9.26 -9.17 -3.76
C PHE A 233 -9.60 -9.21 -2.27
N HIS A 234 -10.40 -8.26 -1.77
CA HIS A 234 -11.13 -8.52 -0.54
C HIS A 234 -12.20 -9.57 -0.82
N SER A 235 -12.41 -10.45 0.17
CA SER A 235 -13.41 -11.51 0.21
C SER A 235 -14.70 -11.19 -0.56
N GLY A 236 -14.87 -11.82 -1.72
CA GLY A 236 -16.01 -11.64 -2.61
C GLY A 236 -15.80 -12.32 -3.96
N PRO A 237 -16.83 -12.46 -4.80
CA PRO A 237 -16.66 -12.99 -6.15
C PRO A 237 -15.71 -12.10 -6.96
N ILE A 238 -14.84 -12.72 -7.75
CA ILE A 238 -13.92 -12.03 -8.66
C ILE A 238 -14.77 -11.28 -9.69
N LEU A 239 -14.91 -9.97 -9.51
CA LEU A 239 -15.45 -9.10 -10.55
C LEU A 239 -14.30 -8.64 -11.46
N PRO A 240 -14.48 -8.67 -12.79
CA PRO A 240 -13.45 -8.25 -13.75
C PRO A 240 -12.92 -6.81 -13.54
N THR A 241 -13.68 -5.97 -12.85
CA THR A 241 -13.40 -4.55 -12.59
C THR A 241 -12.65 -4.28 -11.28
N ASN A 242 -12.39 -5.30 -10.47
CA ASN A 242 -11.72 -5.12 -9.17
C ASN A 242 -10.21 -4.99 -9.34
N PHE A 243 -9.69 -3.81 -9.03
CA PHE A 243 -8.26 -3.54 -9.03
C PHE A 243 -7.86 -2.96 -7.67
N ARG A 244 -6.97 -3.66 -6.95
CA ARG A 244 -6.39 -3.22 -5.69
C ARG A 244 -4.98 -3.80 -5.56
N ARG A 245 -3.97 -2.95 -5.56
CA ARG A 245 -2.57 -3.35 -5.28
C ARG A 245 -2.08 -2.57 -4.06
N LEU A 246 -1.19 -3.17 -3.27
CA LEU A 246 -0.74 -2.61 -1.99
C LEU A 246 0.77 -2.28 -2.08
N PRO A 247 1.15 -1.07 -2.52
CA PRO A 247 2.56 -0.66 -2.49
C PRO A 247 3.12 -0.68 -1.06
N LEU A 248 2.34 -0.15 -0.11
CA LEU A 248 2.65 -0.14 1.32
C LEU A 248 1.59 -0.97 2.06
N THR A 249 1.89 -2.25 2.28
CA THR A 249 1.02 -3.19 3.00
C THR A 249 1.06 -2.93 4.51
N TRP A 250 -0.05 -3.14 5.21
CA TRP A 250 -0.07 -3.17 6.68
C TRP A 250 0.58 -4.46 7.21
N TYR A 251 1.51 -4.33 8.15
CA TYR A 251 2.20 -5.43 8.80
C TYR A 251 1.53 -5.76 10.15
N ALA A 252 1.16 -7.02 10.35
CA ALA A 252 0.61 -7.50 11.61
C ALA A 252 1.71 -7.70 12.67
N HIS A 253 1.37 -7.51 13.94
CA HIS A 253 2.22 -7.78 15.10
C HIS A 253 3.51 -6.93 15.17
N THR A 254 3.42 -5.67 14.77
CA THR A 254 4.54 -4.72 14.80
C THR A 254 4.48 -3.72 15.96
N GLU A 255 3.40 -3.76 16.74
CA GLU A 255 3.20 -2.94 17.93
C GLU A 255 4.32 -3.23 18.97
N ILE A 256 4.87 -2.19 19.59
CA ILE A 256 5.78 -2.28 20.74
C ILE A 256 5.26 -1.40 21.88
N ASP A 257 5.73 -1.62 23.12
CA ASP A 257 5.17 -1.00 24.34
C ASP A 257 5.00 0.54 24.27
N ASP A 258 5.81 1.24 23.47
CA ASP A 258 5.80 2.70 23.32
C ASP A 258 5.28 3.21 21.95
N GLU A 259 4.92 2.31 21.02
CA GLU A 259 4.52 2.65 19.65
C GLU A 259 3.47 1.67 19.11
N ASP A 260 2.19 1.95 19.43
CA ASP A 260 1.04 1.14 19.03
C ASP A 260 0.95 0.97 17.49
N ASP A 261 1.33 1.97 16.70
CA ASP A 261 1.26 1.88 15.24
C ASP A 261 2.48 1.16 14.63
N GLY A 262 3.55 0.96 15.41
CA GLY A 262 4.81 0.35 15.00
C GLY A 262 5.32 0.88 13.65
N VAL A 263 5.72 -0.02 12.75
CA VAL A 263 6.20 0.35 11.41
C VAL A 263 5.11 0.86 10.46
N ASN A 264 3.83 0.76 10.85
CA ASN A 264 2.67 1.12 10.01
C ASN A 264 2.29 2.61 10.12
N SER A 265 3.29 3.48 10.23
CA SER A 265 3.06 4.92 10.28
C SER A 265 2.41 5.48 9.01
N ILE A 266 2.64 4.82 7.87
CA ILE A 266 2.09 5.16 6.55
C ILE A 266 1.85 3.85 5.80
N ASN A 267 0.64 3.67 5.30
CA ASN A 267 0.31 2.59 4.36
C ASN A 267 -0.45 3.15 3.16
N SER A 268 -0.55 2.37 2.09
CA SER A 268 -1.13 2.87 0.84
C SER A 268 -1.70 1.75 0.00
N HIS A 269 -2.90 1.96 -0.51
CA HIS A 269 -3.55 1.06 -1.45
C HIS A 269 -3.88 1.80 -2.73
N LEU A 270 -3.43 1.27 -3.86
CA LEU A 270 -3.90 1.70 -5.16
C LEU A 270 -5.15 0.92 -5.52
N VAL A 271 -6.29 1.59 -5.62
CA VAL A 271 -7.61 0.98 -5.76
C VAL A 271 -8.40 1.60 -6.92
N HIS A 272 -9.14 0.76 -7.64
CA HIS A 272 -10.26 1.17 -8.46
C HIS A 272 -11.53 1.05 -7.62
N LEU A 273 -12.14 2.18 -7.32
CA LEU A 273 -13.35 2.28 -6.52
C LEU A 273 -14.55 2.47 -7.46
N THR A 274 -15.51 1.55 -7.38
CA THR A 274 -16.79 1.64 -8.09
C THR A 274 -17.94 1.83 -7.09
N ALA A 275 -19.13 2.21 -7.59
CA ALA A 275 -20.31 2.33 -6.74
C ALA A 275 -20.67 1.03 -5.99
N GLU A 276 -20.34 -0.14 -6.56
CA GLU A 276 -20.62 -1.45 -5.98
C GLU A 276 -19.56 -1.90 -4.96
N THR A 277 -18.34 -1.40 -5.06
CA THR A 277 -17.18 -1.89 -4.28
C THR A 277 -16.73 -0.92 -3.20
N SER A 278 -17.06 0.36 -3.35
CA SER A 278 -16.74 1.41 -2.40
C SER A 278 -17.79 1.50 -1.30
N GLN A 279 -17.49 0.89 -0.15
CA GLN A 279 -18.40 0.91 1.00
C GLN A 279 -18.33 2.26 1.70
N LEU A 280 -19.48 2.85 2.05
CA LEU A 280 -19.52 4.07 2.86
C LEU A 280 -19.03 3.77 4.28
N HIS A 281 -18.03 4.51 4.74
CA HIS A 281 -17.40 4.29 6.05
C HIS A 281 -16.80 5.58 6.62
N TYR A 282 -16.35 5.51 7.88
CA TYR A 282 -15.50 6.52 8.51
C TYR A 282 -14.41 5.87 9.37
N HIS A 283 -13.41 6.66 9.76
CA HIS A 283 -12.38 6.27 10.72
C HIS A 283 -12.55 7.07 12.01
N PRO A 284 -12.57 6.45 13.20
CA PRO A 284 -12.86 7.16 14.43
C PRO A 284 -11.67 8.00 14.91
N SER A 285 -11.93 9.16 15.52
CA SER A 285 -10.91 9.97 16.21
C SER A 285 -10.26 9.28 17.41
N LYS A 286 -10.88 8.20 17.90
CA LYS A 286 -10.27 7.24 18.83
C LYS A 286 -10.11 5.92 18.10
N ALA A 287 -8.89 5.62 17.67
CA ALA A 287 -8.58 4.42 16.91
C ALA A 287 -9.00 3.15 17.66
N VAL A 288 -9.55 2.20 16.91
CA VAL A 288 -9.87 0.86 17.41
C VAL A 288 -8.55 0.09 17.57
N GLY A 289 -8.29 -0.41 18.78
CA GLY A 289 -7.08 -1.19 19.07
C GLY A 289 -5.88 -0.41 19.62
N GLY A 290 -5.93 0.93 19.67
CA GLY A 290 -4.82 1.77 20.15
C GLY A 290 -4.24 2.67 19.06
N GLY A 291 -3.17 3.41 19.35
CA GLY A 291 -2.47 4.27 18.40
C GLY A 291 -3.17 5.58 18.02
N GLN A 292 -2.66 6.23 16.98
CA GLN A 292 -3.17 7.51 16.49
C GLN A 292 -4.44 7.32 15.66
N ALA A 293 -5.29 8.36 15.61
CA ALA A 293 -6.46 8.36 14.74
C ALA A 293 -6.03 8.23 13.27
N GLU A 294 -6.76 7.46 12.47
CA GLU A 294 -6.45 7.30 11.04
C GLU A 294 -7.08 8.44 10.22
N SER A 295 -6.26 9.10 9.42
CA SER A 295 -6.68 9.98 8.32
C SER A 295 -6.29 9.35 6.99
N GLN A 296 -6.94 9.79 5.91
CA GLN A 296 -6.63 9.31 4.57
C GLN A 296 -6.32 10.45 3.59
N ILE A 297 -5.36 10.24 2.70
CA ILE A 297 -5.09 11.08 1.54
C ILE A 297 -5.40 10.28 0.27
N TYR A 298 -6.33 10.77 -0.53
CA TYR A 298 -6.66 10.21 -1.83
C TYR A 298 -5.89 10.96 -2.91
N LEU A 299 -5.04 10.24 -3.63
CA LEU A 299 -4.33 10.72 -4.80
C LEU A 299 -5.01 10.17 -6.05
N ILE A 300 -5.72 11.03 -6.77
CA ILE A 300 -6.53 10.60 -7.93
C ILE A 300 -5.63 10.49 -9.17
N LEU A 301 -5.66 9.33 -9.82
CA LEU A 301 -4.78 8.98 -10.92
C LEU A 301 -5.57 8.77 -12.21
N ASP A 302 -4.96 9.14 -13.34
CA ASP A 302 -5.51 8.84 -14.66
C ASP A 302 -5.24 7.36 -15.00
N PRO A 303 -6.27 6.51 -15.15
CA PRO A 303 -6.07 5.11 -15.52
C PRO A 303 -5.29 4.93 -16.82
N ALA A 304 -5.41 5.87 -17.78
CA ALA A 304 -4.69 5.80 -19.04
C ALA A 304 -3.15 5.89 -18.86
N ASN A 305 -2.70 6.49 -17.75
CA ASN A 305 -1.29 6.66 -17.45
C ASN A 305 -0.74 5.59 -16.49
N VAL A 306 -1.59 4.75 -15.89
CA VAL A 306 -1.19 3.67 -14.98
C VAL A 306 -1.16 2.36 -15.76
N SER A 307 -0.01 2.00 -16.34
CA SER A 307 0.10 0.80 -17.20
C SER A 307 -0.45 -0.49 -16.57
N ALA A 308 -0.32 -0.66 -15.26
CA ALA A 308 -0.78 -1.83 -14.51
C ALA A 308 -2.32 -2.01 -14.48
N THR A 309 -3.09 -0.99 -14.85
CA THR A 309 -4.57 -1.04 -14.89
C THR A 309 -5.12 -1.41 -16.26
N LYS A 310 -4.26 -1.53 -17.29
CA LYS A 310 -4.68 -1.76 -18.67
C LYS A 310 -5.50 -3.05 -18.79
N GLY A 311 -6.77 -2.90 -19.19
CA GLY A 311 -7.72 -4.01 -19.33
C GLY A 311 -8.41 -4.43 -18.04
N SER A 312 -8.12 -3.79 -16.90
CA SER A 312 -8.77 -4.02 -15.60
C SER A 312 -9.58 -2.82 -15.12
N VAL A 313 -9.25 -1.61 -15.57
CA VAL A 313 -9.95 -0.37 -15.21
C VAL A 313 -10.33 0.35 -16.49
N ASP A 314 -11.62 0.67 -16.63
CA ASP A 314 -12.16 1.52 -17.68
C ASP A 314 -13.11 2.54 -17.07
N LEU A 315 -12.65 3.79 -17.00
CA LEU A 315 -13.42 4.93 -16.49
C LEU A 315 -13.95 5.81 -17.64
N ALA A 316 -13.90 5.34 -18.90
CA ALA A 316 -14.29 6.16 -20.04
C ALA A 316 -15.72 6.68 -19.91
N GLY A 317 -15.87 8.01 -19.85
CA GLY A 317 -17.16 8.70 -19.75
C GLY A 317 -17.77 8.73 -18.35
N GLN A 318 -17.10 8.19 -17.33
CA GLN A 318 -17.54 8.29 -15.94
C GLN A 318 -17.01 9.57 -15.28
N SER A 319 -17.76 10.07 -14.29
CA SER A 319 -17.32 11.22 -13.46
C SER A 319 -16.84 10.69 -12.12
N GLU A 320 -15.52 10.74 -11.93
CA GLU A 320 -14.86 10.47 -10.66
C GLU A 320 -15.43 11.40 -9.59
N ARG A 321 -16.00 10.83 -8.54
CA ARG A 321 -16.63 11.64 -7.49
C ARG A 321 -16.49 11.00 -6.13
N MET A 322 -16.43 11.82 -5.10
CA MET A 322 -16.41 11.37 -3.72
C MET A 322 -17.63 11.94 -2.98
N GLN A 323 -18.32 11.07 -2.25
CA GLN A 323 -19.39 11.49 -1.34
C GLN A 323 -18.81 11.63 0.06
N ILE A 324 -19.16 12.73 0.72
CA ILE A 324 -18.65 13.11 2.03
C ILE A 324 -19.82 13.34 2.97
N TYR A 325 -19.74 12.79 4.16
CA TYR A 325 -20.73 12.83 5.22
C TYR A 325 -20.07 13.39 6.49
N PRO A 326 -19.99 14.73 6.62
CA PRO A 326 -19.34 15.37 7.77
C PRO A 326 -20.14 15.24 9.07
N VAL A 327 -21.38 14.74 8.99
CA VAL A 327 -22.30 14.55 10.12
C VAL A 327 -22.73 13.09 10.17
N LEU A 328 -21.95 12.26 10.88
CA LEU A 328 -22.10 10.80 10.88
C LEU A 328 -23.48 10.30 11.35
N ASN A 329 -24.16 11.05 12.22
CA ASN A 329 -25.51 10.70 12.70
C ASN A 329 -26.65 11.21 11.81
N ASN A 330 -26.34 11.90 10.72
CA ASN A 330 -27.31 12.40 9.75
C ASN A 330 -26.76 12.28 8.33
N LEU A 331 -26.93 11.10 7.73
CA LEU A 331 -26.44 10.81 6.38
C LEU A 331 -27.17 11.60 5.27
N SER A 332 -28.25 12.31 5.57
CA SER A 332 -28.86 13.25 4.60
C SER A 332 -27.95 14.46 4.32
N HIS A 333 -27.00 14.74 5.21
CA HIS A 333 -26.02 15.80 5.05
C HIS A 333 -24.82 15.29 4.23
N CYS A 334 -25.04 15.12 2.93
CA CYS A 334 -24.04 14.65 1.97
C CYS A 334 -23.48 15.82 1.15
N GLN A 335 -22.17 15.85 0.97
CA GLN A 335 -21.47 16.73 0.04
C GLN A 335 -20.84 15.87 -1.05
N GLU A 336 -20.98 16.29 -2.30
CA GLU A 336 -20.35 15.61 -3.43
C GLU A 336 -19.16 16.43 -3.93
N LEU A 337 -18.00 15.78 -4.06
CA LEU A 337 -16.81 16.34 -4.65
C LEU A 337 -16.60 15.70 -6.02
N ILE A 338 -16.61 16.51 -7.08
CA ILE A 338 -16.21 16.06 -8.41
C ILE A 338 -14.69 16.12 -8.51
N LEU A 339 -14.09 14.98 -8.81
CA LEU A 339 -12.65 14.79 -8.85
C LEU A 339 -12.19 14.60 -10.31
N LYS A 340 -10.88 14.71 -10.48
CA LYS A 340 -10.20 14.46 -11.74
C LYS A 340 -8.78 13.98 -11.43
N PRO A 341 -8.10 13.33 -12.40
CA PRO A 341 -6.70 12.99 -12.24
C PRO A 341 -5.85 14.18 -11.81
N GLY A 342 -5.03 13.99 -10.78
CA GLY A 342 -4.22 15.04 -10.14
C GLY A 342 -4.91 15.74 -8.96
N SER A 343 -6.17 15.44 -8.66
CA SER A 343 -6.80 15.84 -7.40
C SER A 343 -6.14 15.14 -6.20
N VAL A 344 -6.00 15.88 -5.10
CA VAL A 344 -5.50 15.40 -3.81
C VAL A 344 -6.56 15.73 -2.75
N VAL A 345 -7.09 14.72 -2.06
CA VAL A 345 -8.14 14.89 -1.05
C VAL A 345 -7.65 14.40 0.30
N TYR A 346 -7.67 15.25 1.32
CA TYR A 346 -7.44 14.86 2.71
C TYR A 346 -8.77 14.62 3.41
N ILE A 347 -8.91 13.44 4.01
CA ILE A 347 -10.05 13.01 4.81
C ILE A 347 -9.61 12.88 6.27
N PRO A 348 -10.00 13.82 7.15
CA PRO A 348 -9.71 13.72 8.57
C PRO A 348 -10.56 12.63 9.24
N PRO A 349 -10.22 12.23 10.49
CA PRO A 349 -11.03 11.31 11.27
C PRO A 349 -12.44 11.85 11.49
N ASP A 350 -13.37 10.95 11.82
CA ASP A 350 -14.80 11.19 12.00
C ASP A 350 -15.50 11.80 10.77
N THR A 351 -14.95 11.59 9.58
CA THR A 351 -15.55 12.01 8.30
C THR A 351 -16.01 10.79 7.50
N GLY A 352 -17.33 10.67 7.32
CA GLY A 352 -17.89 9.61 6.49
C GLY A 352 -17.56 9.87 5.02
N HIS A 353 -17.13 8.85 4.28
CA HIS A 353 -16.78 9.02 2.88
C HIS A 353 -16.86 7.73 2.06
N CYS A 354 -17.06 7.88 0.76
CA CYS A 354 -16.83 6.84 -0.24
C CYS A 354 -16.42 7.45 -1.58
N GLY A 355 -15.46 6.83 -2.26
CA GLY A 355 -15.07 7.20 -3.63
C GLY A 355 -15.86 6.42 -4.66
N ILE A 356 -16.30 7.03 -5.75
CA ILE A 356 -17.08 6.39 -6.81
C ILE A 356 -16.43 6.67 -8.16
N ASP A 357 -16.30 5.61 -8.96
CA ASP A 357 -15.82 5.62 -10.34
C ASP A 357 -14.43 6.27 -10.48
N MET A 358 -13.47 5.88 -9.62
CA MET A 358 -12.14 6.49 -9.57
C MET A 358 -11.02 5.48 -9.38
N LEU A 359 -9.85 5.81 -9.96
CA LEU A 359 -8.58 5.18 -9.61
C LEU A 359 -7.83 6.08 -8.63
N ALA A 360 -7.59 5.59 -7.43
CA ALA A 360 -6.95 6.38 -6.38
C ALA A 360 -5.83 5.59 -5.72
N ASN A 361 -4.72 6.25 -5.42
CA ASN A 361 -3.81 5.79 -4.37
C ASN A 361 -4.27 6.40 -3.05
N VAL A 362 -4.82 5.56 -2.17
CA VAL A 362 -5.31 5.95 -0.85
C VAL A 362 -4.20 5.69 0.16
N ILE A 363 -3.61 6.77 0.67
CA ILE A 363 -2.60 6.74 1.73
C ILE A 363 -3.33 6.84 3.06
N ALA A 364 -3.08 5.94 3.99
CA ALA A 364 -3.62 5.96 5.34
C ALA A 364 -2.53 6.32 6.35
N ILE A 365 -2.85 7.20 7.29
CA ILE A 365 -1.89 7.81 8.24
C ILE A 365 -2.45 7.79 9.67
N PRO A 366 -1.77 7.10 10.60
CA PRO A 366 -1.27 5.75 10.34
C PRO A 366 -2.46 4.86 10.00
N GLY A 367 -2.35 3.87 9.10
CA GLY A 367 -3.62 3.20 8.80
C GLY A 367 -3.72 2.06 7.81
N PHE A 368 -4.98 1.75 7.54
CA PHE A 368 -5.50 0.41 7.26
C PHE A 368 -5.41 -0.54 8.45
N LYS A 369 -5.48 0.02 9.66
CA LYS A 369 -5.54 -0.74 10.90
C LYS A 369 -6.79 -1.66 10.90
N PRO A 370 -6.64 -2.93 11.27
CA PRO A 370 -7.76 -3.85 11.47
C PRO A 370 -8.93 -3.22 12.24
N HIS A 371 -10.14 -3.36 11.70
CA HIS A 371 -11.39 -2.89 12.32
C HIS A 371 -11.52 -1.38 12.54
N ASN A 372 -10.57 -0.57 12.05
CA ASN A 372 -10.58 0.88 12.20
C ASN A 372 -11.41 1.60 11.12
N GLN A 373 -11.96 0.84 10.18
CA GLN A 373 -12.95 1.27 9.20
C GLN A 373 -14.35 0.90 9.71
N ILE A 374 -15.17 1.90 10.06
CA ILE A 374 -16.52 1.68 10.58
C ILE A 374 -17.54 1.93 9.45
N PRO A 375 -18.28 0.91 8.99
CA PRO A 375 -19.31 1.08 7.98
C PRO A 375 -20.42 2.01 8.48
N LEU A 376 -20.93 2.87 7.60
CA LEU A 376 -22.14 3.65 7.83
C LEU A 376 -23.29 2.99 7.06
N THR A 377 -24.41 2.78 7.74
CA THR A 377 -25.60 2.10 7.22
C THR A 377 -26.84 2.96 7.37
#